data_AF-A0ABD0NY78-F1
#
_entry.id   AF-A0ABD0NY78-F1
#
_cell.length_a   1.000
_cell.length_b   1.000
_cell.length_c   1.000
_cell.angle_alpha   90.00
_cell.angle_beta   90.00
_cell.angle_gamma   90.00
#
_symmetry.space_group_name_H-M   'P 1'
#
loop_
_entity.id
_entity.type
_entity.pdbx_description
1 polymer ?
#
loop_
_entity_poly.entity_id
_entity_poly.type
_entity_poly.pdbx_seq_one_letter_code
_entity_poly.pdbx_strand_id
1 'polypeptide(L)'
;MSVPDYMQCAEDHQTVLVVVQPMGIVPEDQFFRIYKRIASVSQVSIRDSQRVLFIRYRHHYPPENNEWGDFQTHRKVVGLISVTSCTTAKEWPQTSDRFHGQKEVFGSTLYDSRLLVFGLQGEVAEQQRTDVAFYPSYDDCPDVEKRVEDFVESIFIVLESKRLDRATDKSGDKIQLLCVPFEKKDFVGLDTDSR
;
A
#
# COMPACT_ATOMS: atom_id res chain seq x y z
N MET A 1 -8.63 14.34 14.83
CA MET A 1 -9.68 13.36 15.15
C MET A 1 -9.80 12.44 13.94
N SER A 2 -9.75 11.13 14.14
CA SER A 2 -9.93 10.15 13.06
C SER A 2 -11.37 10.21 12.53
N VAL A 3 -11.54 10.10 11.22
CA VAL A 3 -12.85 10.17 10.54
C VAL A 3 -13.01 8.93 9.68
N PRO A 4 -14.14 8.19 9.77
CA PRO A 4 -14.39 7.04 8.92
C PRO A 4 -14.25 7.39 7.43
N ASP A 5 -13.53 6.57 6.67
CA ASP A 5 -13.56 6.65 5.20
C ASP A 5 -14.89 6.04 4.70
N TYR A 6 -15.86 6.89 4.39
CA TYR A 6 -17.16 6.45 3.85
C TYR A 6 -17.09 5.95 2.41
N MET A 7 -15.94 6.07 1.73
CA MET A 7 -15.73 5.50 0.40
C MET A 7 -15.29 4.03 0.43
N GLN A 8 -15.24 3.41 1.61
CA GLN A 8 -14.95 1.98 1.75
C GLN A 8 -16.22 1.14 1.68
N CYS A 9 -16.13 0.02 0.98
CA CYS A 9 -17.23 -0.91 0.71
C CYS A 9 -16.87 -2.34 1.13
N ALA A 10 -17.86 -3.24 1.10
CA ALA A 10 -17.67 -4.63 1.47
C ALA A 10 -16.58 -5.31 0.61
N GLU A 11 -16.45 -4.92 -0.65
CA GLU A 11 -15.44 -5.42 -1.58
C GLU A 11 -14.00 -5.04 -1.16
N ASP A 12 -13.80 -4.04 -0.29
CA ASP A 12 -12.46 -3.69 0.19
C ASP A 12 -11.88 -4.74 1.17
N HIS A 13 -12.72 -5.63 1.73
CA HIS A 13 -12.28 -6.70 2.64
C HIS A 13 -11.29 -7.69 2.03
N GLN A 14 -11.25 -7.77 0.69
CA GLN A 14 -10.33 -8.61 -0.08
C GLN A 14 -9.14 -7.82 -0.64
N THR A 15 -8.96 -6.55 -0.23
CA THR A 15 -7.90 -5.66 -0.72
C THR A 15 -6.93 -5.25 0.38
N VAL A 16 -5.69 -4.97 0.00
CA VAL A 16 -4.71 -4.28 0.86
C VAL A 16 -4.69 -2.79 0.56
N LEU A 17 -4.58 -1.97 1.60
CA LEU A 17 -4.52 -0.52 1.47
C LEU A 17 -3.06 -0.05 1.42
N VAL A 18 -2.70 0.61 0.33
CA VAL A 18 -1.37 1.21 0.10
C VAL A 18 -1.50 2.71 -0.06
N VAL A 19 -0.66 3.45 0.67
CA VAL A 19 -0.59 4.90 0.53
C VAL A 19 0.52 5.27 -0.46
N VAL A 20 0.25 6.21 -1.35
CA VAL A 20 1.23 6.74 -2.32
C VAL A 20 1.40 8.23 -2.10
N GLN A 21 2.57 8.69 -1.67
CA GLN A 21 2.77 10.09 -1.30
C GLN A 21 3.89 10.75 -2.09
N PRO A 22 3.71 12.00 -2.55
CA PRO A 22 4.83 12.82 -2.99
C PRO A 22 5.66 13.20 -1.76
N MET A 23 6.98 13.25 -1.94
CA MET A 23 7.92 13.70 -0.93
C MET A 23 8.80 14.81 -1.51
N GLY A 24 8.91 15.93 -0.80
CA GLY A 24 9.63 17.10 -1.31
C GLY A 24 8.87 17.82 -2.43
N ILE A 25 9.61 18.43 -3.35
CA ILE A 25 9.04 19.19 -4.46
C ILE A 25 8.89 18.25 -5.66
N VAL A 26 7.68 17.73 -5.87
CA VAL A 26 7.32 16.95 -7.04
C VAL A 26 6.23 17.70 -7.81
N PRO A 27 6.40 17.99 -9.10
CA PRO A 27 5.33 18.58 -9.91
C PRO A 27 4.08 17.70 -9.90
N GLU A 28 2.92 18.30 -9.72
CA GLU A 28 1.65 17.58 -9.53
C GLU A 28 1.29 16.69 -10.73
N ASP A 29 1.51 17.19 -11.95
CA ASP A 29 1.32 16.45 -13.20
C ASP A 29 2.20 15.19 -13.26
N GLN A 30 3.46 15.30 -12.83
CA GLN A 30 4.40 14.18 -12.79
C GLN A 30 4.03 13.19 -11.69
N PHE A 31 3.65 13.67 -10.50
CA PHE A 31 3.18 12.81 -9.43
C PHE A 31 1.98 11.97 -9.89
N PHE A 32 0.94 12.60 -10.45
CA PHE A 32 -0.24 11.87 -10.87
C PHE A 32 0.00 10.95 -12.08
N ARG A 33 0.96 11.27 -12.94
CA ARG A 33 1.42 10.36 -13.99
C ARG A 33 2.01 9.08 -13.39
N ILE A 34 2.92 9.20 -12.42
CA ILE A 34 3.50 8.03 -11.74
C ILE A 34 2.46 7.30 -10.89
N TYR A 35 1.60 8.03 -10.17
CA TYR A 35 0.51 7.44 -9.40
C TYR A 35 -0.42 6.59 -10.28
N LYS A 36 -0.77 7.03 -11.50
CA LYS A 36 -1.57 6.23 -12.44
C LYS A 36 -0.87 4.93 -12.85
N ARG A 37 0.46 4.97 -13.04
CA ARG A 37 1.26 3.76 -13.33
C ARG A 37 1.27 2.80 -12.15
N ILE A 38 1.51 3.31 -10.94
CA ILE A 38 1.42 2.51 -9.70
C ILE A 38 0.02 1.88 -9.58
N ALA A 39 -1.03 2.69 -9.71
CA ALA A 39 -2.42 2.25 -9.57
C ALA A 39 -2.91 1.32 -10.70
N SER A 40 -2.18 1.25 -11.82
CA SER A 40 -2.48 0.27 -12.87
C SER A 40 -2.24 -1.17 -12.39
N VAL A 41 -1.34 -1.37 -11.43
CA VAL A 41 -1.10 -2.65 -10.73
C VAL A 41 -2.14 -2.84 -9.62
N SER A 42 -3.41 -2.96 -10.01
CA SER A 42 -4.54 -3.10 -9.07
C SER A 42 -4.71 -4.51 -8.50
N GLN A 43 -4.06 -5.50 -9.11
CA GLN A 43 -4.04 -6.88 -8.66
C GLN A 43 -2.73 -7.55 -9.06
N VAL A 44 -2.24 -8.46 -8.22
CA VAL A 44 -1.04 -9.27 -8.50
C VAL A 44 -1.36 -10.73 -8.27
N SER A 45 -1.10 -11.56 -9.28
CA SER A 45 -1.16 -13.03 -9.15
C SER A 45 0.14 -13.50 -8.50
N ILE A 46 0.04 -14.13 -7.34
CA ILE A 46 1.23 -14.53 -6.59
C ILE A 46 1.77 -15.85 -7.16
N ARG A 47 3.04 -15.84 -7.59
CA ARG A 47 3.73 -17.02 -8.13
C ARG A 47 3.63 -18.21 -7.17
N ASP A 48 3.45 -19.40 -7.74
CA ASP A 48 3.30 -20.67 -7.03
C ASP A 48 2.09 -20.78 -6.09
N SER A 49 1.17 -19.81 -6.15
CA SER A 49 -0.13 -19.86 -5.49
C SER A 49 -1.24 -19.60 -6.50
N GLN A 50 -2.42 -20.20 -6.33
CA GLN A 50 -3.61 -19.82 -7.11
C GLN A 50 -4.28 -18.54 -6.57
N ARG A 51 -3.55 -17.68 -5.85
CA ARG A 51 -4.09 -16.52 -5.17
C ARG A 51 -3.77 -15.24 -5.91
N VAL A 52 -4.72 -14.32 -5.82
CA VAL A 52 -4.61 -12.95 -6.32
C VAL A 52 -4.73 -12.01 -5.14
N LEU A 53 -3.79 -11.08 -5.02
CA LEU A 53 -3.85 -9.99 -4.05
C LEU A 53 -4.37 -8.74 -4.76
N PHE A 54 -5.44 -8.14 -4.24
CA PHE A 54 -6.00 -6.89 -4.77
C PHE A 54 -5.48 -5.70 -3.96
N ILE A 55 -5.22 -4.58 -4.62
CA ILE A 55 -4.58 -3.41 -4.00
C ILE A 55 -5.43 -2.17 -4.22
N ARG A 56 -5.69 -1.45 -3.13
CA ARG A 56 -6.31 -0.13 -3.13
C ARG A 56 -5.26 0.92 -2.82
N TYR A 57 -4.99 1.80 -3.79
CA TYR A 57 -4.03 2.89 -3.61
C TYR A 57 -4.72 4.20 -3.21
N ARG A 58 -4.17 4.92 -2.23
CA ARG A 58 -4.63 6.26 -1.83
C ARG A 58 -3.48 7.25 -1.80
N HIS A 59 -3.63 8.37 -2.51
CA HIS A 59 -2.68 9.48 -2.44
C HIS A 59 -3.04 10.54 -1.39
N HIS A 60 -4.29 10.50 -0.90
CA HIS A 60 -4.75 11.28 0.23
C HIS A 60 -5.32 10.35 1.30
N TYR A 61 -4.60 10.23 2.42
CA TYR A 61 -4.96 9.42 3.57
C TYR A 61 -4.46 10.09 4.86
N PRO A 62 -5.35 10.51 5.76
CA PRO A 62 -4.98 11.02 7.08
C PRO A 62 -4.40 9.89 7.96
N PRO A 63 -3.17 10.03 8.51
CA PRO A 63 -2.56 8.97 9.34
C PRO A 63 -3.40 8.54 10.53
N GLU A 64 -4.18 9.46 11.13
CA GLU A 64 -5.07 9.19 12.26
C GLU A 64 -6.14 8.15 11.90
N ASN A 65 -6.51 8.03 10.62
CA ASN A 65 -7.49 7.05 10.19
C ASN A 65 -7.00 5.60 10.32
N ASN A 66 -5.70 5.39 10.52
CA ASN A 66 -5.14 4.05 10.71
C ASN A 66 -5.64 3.38 12.00
N GLU A 67 -6.12 4.15 12.98
CA GLU A 67 -6.81 3.66 14.19
C GLU A 67 -8.03 2.77 13.83
N TRP A 68 -8.73 3.06 12.73
CA TRP A 68 -9.86 2.24 12.26
C TRP A 68 -9.43 0.83 11.83
N GLY A 69 -8.15 0.66 11.49
CA GLY A 69 -7.55 -0.60 11.12
C GLY A 69 -7.52 -1.65 12.24
N ASP A 70 -7.73 -1.26 13.50
CA ASP A 70 -7.85 -2.19 14.63
C ASP A 70 -9.26 -2.80 14.73
N PHE A 71 -10.26 -2.11 14.21
CA PHE A 71 -11.63 -2.63 14.10
C PHE A 71 -11.84 -3.34 12.76
N GLN A 72 -11.29 -2.78 11.69
CA GLN A 72 -11.50 -3.24 10.33
C GLN A 72 -10.18 -3.29 9.58
N THR A 73 -9.58 -4.48 9.51
CA THR A 73 -8.21 -4.68 8.99
C THR A 73 -7.99 -4.12 7.59
N HIS A 74 -9.00 -4.13 6.72
CA HIS A 74 -8.90 -3.59 5.35
C HIS A 74 -8.74 -2.06 5.31
N ARG A 75 -8.99 -1.37 6.42
CA ARG A 75 -8.77 0.08 6.59
C ARG A 75 -7.37 0.42 7.06
N LYS A 76 -6.58 -0.58 7.44
CA LYS A 76 -5.21 -0.41 7.91
C LYS A 76 -4.29 -0.22 6.72
N VAL A 77 -3.48 0.84 6.73
CA VAL A 77 -2.42 1.03 5.73
C VAL A 77 -1.35 -0.03 5.99
N VAL A 78 -1.05 -0.86 5.00
CA VAL A 78 -0.04 -1.92 5.11
C VAL A 78 1.16 -1.71 4.20
N GLY A 79 1.10 -0.70 3.33
CA GLY A 79 2.19 -0.38 2.41
C GLY A 79 2.30 1.12 2.14
N LEU A 80 3.52 1.58 1.90
CA LEU A 80 3.84 2.96 1.53
C LEU A 80 4.69 2.99 0.26
N ILE A 81 4.30 3.82 -0.71
CA ILE A 81 5.14 4.16 -1.85
C ILE A 81 5.35 5.68 -1.86
N SER A 82 6.59 6.11 -1.68
CA SER A 82 6.96 7.52 -1.73
C SER A 82 7.54 7.86 -3.10
N VAL A 83 7.14 8.98 -3.68
CA VAL A 83 7.62 9.49 -4.97
C VAL A 83 8.35 10.80 -4.73
N THR A 84 9.61 10.92 -5.13
CA THR A 84 10.41 12.14 -4.92
C THR A 84 11.22 12.51 -6.14
N SER A 85 11.49 13.80 -6.30
CA SER A 85 12.57 14.29 -7.14
C SER A 85 13.82 14.50 -6.28
N CYS A 86 14.98 14.12 -6.79
CA CYS A 86 16.29 14.37 -6.18
C CYS A 86 17.28 14.55 -7.34
N THR A 87 17.92 15.71 -7.45
CA THR A 87 18.74 16.00 -8.64
C THR A 87 20.24 15.93 -8.36
N THR A 88 20.62 16.05 -7.09
CA THR A 88 22.02 16.06 -6.69
C THR A 88 22.30 15.05 -5.58
N ALA A 89 23.48 14.42 -5.63
CA ALA A 89 23.95 13.51 -4.58
C ALA A 89 24.01 14.16 -3.18
N LYS A 90 24.10 15.50 -3.12
CA LYS A 90 24.10 16.28 -1.87
C LYS A 90 22.73 16.31 -1.18
N GLU A 91 21.65 16.24 -1.95
CA GLU A 91 20.27 16.21 -1.43
C GLU A 91 19.85 14.82 -0.94
N TRP A 92 20.57 13.78 -1.38
CA TRP A 92 20.20 12.39 -1.10
C TRP A 92 20.11 12.07 0.41
N PRO A 93 21.05 12.45 1.29
CA PRO A 93 20.94 12.17 2.72
C PRO A 93 19.65 12.73 3.32
N GLN A 94 19.30 13.98 2.99
CA GLN A 94 18.06 14.61 3.46
C GLN A 94 16.81 13.91 2.89
N THR A 95 16.87 13.46 1.63
CA THR A 95 15.79 12.72 0.97
C THR A 95 15.57 11.38 1.66
N SER A 96 16.65 10.67 1.98
CA SER A 96 16.63 9.40 2.71
C SER A 96 16.05 9.56 4.12
N ASP A 97 16.47 10.59 4.86
CA ASP A 97 15.96 10.86 6.22
C ASP A 97 14.47 11.20 6.21
N ARG A 98 14.00 11.97 5.22
CA ARG A 98 12.56 12.26 5.05
C ARG A 98 11.75 11.00 4.75
N PHE A 99 12.29 10.10 3.94
CA PHE A 99 11.63 8.83 3.66
C PHE A 99 11.53 7.99 4.92
N HIS A 100 12.58 7.95 5.75
CA HIS A 100 12.52 7.29 7.06
C HIS A 100 11.41 7.88 7.94
N GLY A 101 11.31 9.21 8.04
CA GLY A 101 10.25 9.87 8.80
C GLY A 101 8.84 9.56 8.28
N GLN A 102 8.63 9.42 6.96
CA GLN A 102 7.33 8.99 6.42
C GLN A 102 6.96 7.56 6.82
N LYS A 103 7.94 6.65 6.94
CA LYS A 103 7.67 5.30 7.44
C LYS A 103 7.18 5.34 8.90
N GLU A 104 7.76 6.20 9.73
CA GLU A 104 7.37 6.36 11.13
C GLU A 104 5.92 6.87 11.28
N VAL A 105 5.42 7.69 10.35
CA VAL A 105 4.03 8.20 10.36
C VAL A 105 3.00 7.07 10.25
N PHE A 106 3.25 6.07 9.39
CA PHE A 106 2.36 4.92 9.23
C PHE A 106 2.74 3.73 10.14
N GLY A 107 3.94 3.79 10.73
CA GLY A 107 4.35 3.03 11.91
C GLY A 107 4.10 1.52 11.82
N SER A 108 3.75 0.92 12.96
CA SER A 108 3.65 -0.53 13.24
C SER A 108 2.76 -1.36 12.30
N THR A 109 2.08 -0.70 11.36
CA THR A 109 1.15 -1.33 10.43
C THR A 109 1.76 -1.61 9.06
N LEU A 110 2.84 -0.92 8.69
CA LEU A 110 3.53 -1.13 7.43
C LEU A 110 4.22 -2.50 7.38
N TYR A 111 3.97 -3.25 6.31
CA TYR A 111 4.66 -4.49 5.99
C TYR A 111 5.78 -4.28 4.97
N ASP A 112 5.65 -3.31 4.07
CA ASP A 112 6.73 -2.86 3.19
C ASP A 112 6.59 -1.35 2.89
N SER A 113 7.69 -0.72 2.48
CA SER A 113 7.74 0.67 2.05
C SER A 113 8.77 0.83 0.93
N ARG A 114 8.43 1.55 -0.15
CA ARG A 114 9.35 1.80 -1.28
C ARG A 114 9.44 3.28 -1.61
N LEU A 115 10.63 3.70 -2.05
CA LEU A 115 10.90 5.05 -2.52
C LEU A 115 11.27 5.03 -4.00
N LEU A 116 10.53 5.79 -4.82
CA LEU A 116 10.83 6.02 -6.23
C LEU A 116 11.46 7.42 -6.35
N VAL A 117 12.73 7.46 -6.74
CA VAL A 117 13.55 8.68 -6.82
C VAL A 117 13.78 9.04 -8.29
N PHE A 118 13.41 10.26 -8.68
CA PHE A 118 13.53 10.74 -10.05
C PHE A 118 14.59 11.84 -10.14
N GLY A 119 15.46 11.78 -11.16
CA GLY A 119 16.45 12.81 -11.48
C GLY A 119 17.87 12.52 -11.01
N LEU A 120 18.06 11.60 -10.05
CA LEU A 120 19.38 11.34 -9.47
C LEU A 120 20.13 10.29 -10.30
N GLN A 121 21.36 10.61 -10.68
CA GLN A 121 22.26 9.72 -11.43
C GLN A 121 23.66 9.71 -10.81
N GLY A 122 24.47 8.72 -11.18
CA GLY A 122 25.84 8.52 -10.68
C GLY A 122 25.91 7.54 -9.50
N GLU A 123 27.05 7.54 -8.80
CA GLU A 123 27.41 6.51 -7.81
C GLU A 123 26.32 6.24 -6.75
N VAL A 124 25.61 7.28 -6.30
CA VAL A 124 24.54 7.14 -5.30
C VAL A 124 23.37 6.32 -5.83
N ALA A 125 23.01 6.52 -7.10
CA ALA A 125 21.90 5.82 -7.76
C ALA A 125 22.26 4.38 -8.16
N GLU A 126 23.56 4.10 -8.39
CA GLU A 126 24.07 2.76 -8.72
C GLU A 126 24.14 1.83 -7.50
N GLN A 127 24.15 2.39 -6.29
CA GLN A 127 24.09 1.62 -5.05
C GLN A 127 22.74 0.90 -4.93
N GLN A 128 22.78 -0.43 -4.97
CA GLN A 128 21.60 -1.28 -4.81
C GLN A 128 20.97 -1.09 -3.43
N ARG A 129 19.68 -0.78 -3.43
CA ARG A 129 18.83 -0.70 -2.24
C ARG A 129 17.56 -1.45 -2.54
N THR A 130 17.11 -2.29 -1.61
CA THR A 130 15.87 -3.05 -1.80
C THR A 130 14.67 -2.11 -1.81
N ASP A 131 14.64 -1.13 -0.90
CA ASP A 131 13.51 -0.24 -0.70
C ASP A 131 13.54 1.04 -1.53
N VAL A 132 14.53 1.21 -2.42
CA VAL A 132 14.68 2.41 -3.25
C VAL A 132 14.91 2.04 -4.71
N ALA A 133 14.20 2.72 -5.61
CA ALA A 133 14.43 2.69 -7.05
C ALA A 133 14.80 4.09 -7.54
N PHE A 134 15.87 4.19 -8.33
CA PHE A 134 16.31 5.44 -8.94
C PHE A 134 15.99 5.44 -10.44
N TYR A 135 15.48 6.56 -10.91
CA TYR A 135 15.09 6.81 -12.29
C TYR A 135 15.74 8.09 -12.81
N PRO A 136 16.31 8.08 -14.03
CA PRO A 136 16.87 9.29 -14.63
C PRO A 136 15.84 10.42 -14.76
N SER A 137 14.59 10.10 -15.08
CA SER A 137 13.49 11.07 -15.20
C SER A 137 12.12 10.40 -15.08
N TYR A 138 11.05 11.19 -15.00
CA TYR A 138 9.67 10.70 -15.02
C TYR A 138 9.27 10.04 -16.35
N ASP A 139 9.99 10.33 -17.43
CA ASP A 139 9.80 9.70 -18.74
C ASP A 139 10.57 8.39 -18.88
N ASP A 140 11.71 8.29 -18.19
CA ASP A 140 12.61 7.14 -18.23
C ASP A 140 12.50 6.32 -16.94
N CYS A 141 11.40 5.58 -16.83
CA CYS A 141 11.13 4.71 -15.69
C CYS A 141 10.39 3.42 -16.13
N PRO A 142 11.05 2.55 -16.93
CA PRO A 142 10.37 1.45 -17.62
C PRO A 142 9.88 0.31 -16.70
N ASP A 143 10.46 0.15 -15.52
CA ASP A 143 10.19 -0.98 -14.61
C ASP A 143 9.30 -0.61 -13.42
N VAL A 144 8.66 0.56 -13.40
CA VAL A 144 7.83 1.03 -12.26
C VAL A 144 6.76 0.01 -11.88
N GLU A 145 5.99 -0.49 -12.84
CA GLU A 145 4.93 -1.49 -12.59
C GLU A 145 5.52 -2.77 -11.99
N LYS A 146 6.64 -3.25 -12.54
CA LYS A 146 7.34 -4.43 -12.02
C LYS A 146 7.84 -4.21 -10.59
N ARG A 147 8.37 -3.02 -10.27
CA ARG A 147 8.78 -2.68 -8.89
C ARG A 147 7.59 -2.65 -7.93
N VAL A 148 6.43 -2.23 -8.41
CA VAL A 148 5.18 -2.27 -7.64
C VAL A 148 4.70 -3.71 -7.46
N GLU A 149 4.79 -4.57 -8.48
CA GLU A 149 4.51 -6.01 -8.34
C GLU A 149 5.40 -6.67 -7.29
N ASP A 150 6.73 -6.45 -7.35
CA ASP A 150 7.69 -6.99 -6.37
C ASP A 150 7.39 -6.49 -4.94
N PHE A 151 6.93 -5.25 -4.81
CA PHE A 151 6.47 -4.67 -3.54
C PHE A 151 5.15 -5.27 -3.04
N VAL A 152 4.22 -5.60 -3.92
CA VAL A 152 2.97 -6.26 -3.54
C VAL A 152 3.25 -7.72 -3.14
N GLU A 153 4.15 -8.40 -3.85
CA GLU A 153 4.59 -9.76 -3.51
C GLU A 153 5.23 -9.81 -2.10
N SER A 154 6.05 -8.81 -1.73
CA SER A 154 6.64 -8.76 -0.38
C SER A 154 5.58 -8.59 0.72
N ILE A 155 4.57 -7.74 0.51
CA ILE A 155 3.42 -7.58 1.42
C ILE A 155 2.68 -8.91 1.57
N PHE A 156 2.44 -9.62 0.46
CA PHE A 156 1.81 -10.92 0.48
C PHE A 156 2.59 -11.93 1.34
N ILE A 157 3.92 -12.00 1.20
CA ILE A 157 4.75 -12.93 1.96
C ILE A 157 4.59 -12.70 3.47
N VAL A 158 4.56 -11.44 3.91
CA VAL A 158 4.37 -11.09 5.33
C VAL A 158 2.96 -11.49 5.80
N LEU A 159 1.93 -11.22 5.01
CA LEU A 159 0.54 -11.58 5.31
C LEU A 159 0.36 -13.10 5.39
N GLU A 160 0.94 -13.84 4.46
CA GLU A 160 0.84 -15.29 4.40
C GLU A 160 1.54 -15.96 5.58
N SER A 161 2.71 -15.45 5.97
CA SER A 161 3.42 -15.87 7.18
C SER A 161 2.54 -15.72 8.43
N LYS A 162 1.95 -14.52 8.62
CA LYS A 162 1.03 -14.25 9.75
C LYS A 162 -0.22 -15.14 9.72
N ARG A 163 -0.73 -15.46 8.53
CA ARG A 163 -1.89 -16.37 8.38
C ARG A 163 -1.54 -17.79 8.80
N LEU A 164 -0.34 -18.27 8.43
CA LEU A 164 0.15 -19.60 8.83
C LEU A 164 0.33 -19.69 10.34
N ASP A 165 0.94 -18.68 10.97
CA ASP A 165 1.09 -18.63 12.43
C ASP A 165 -0.26 -18.79 13.14
N ARG A 166 -1.28 -18.02 12.72
CA ARG A 166 -2.64 -18.12 13.27
C ARG A 166 -3.32 -19.47 13.00
N ALA A 167 -3.09 -20.07 11.84
CA ALA A 167 -3.70 -21.36 11.50
C ALA A 167 -3.15 -22.51 12.35
N THR A 168 -1.92 -22.38 12.85
CA THR A 168 -1.31 -23.35 13.77
C THR A 168 -1.69 -23.14 15.23
N ASP A 169 -2.28 -21.99 15.57
CA ASP A 169 -2.79 -21.72 16.90
C ASP A 169 -4.11 -22.49 17.13
N LYS A 170 -4.13 -23.32 18.17
CA LYS A 170 -5.27 -24.20 18.50
C LYS A 170 -6.41 -23.46 19.21
N SER A 171 -6.28 -22.14 19.37
CA SER A 171 -7.21 -21.30 20.14
C SER A 171 -8.61 -21.17 19.53
N GLY A 172 -8.85 -21.57 18.27
CA GLY A 172 -10.20 -21.76 17.74
C GLY A 172 -11.08 -20.50 17.68
N ASP A 173 -10.50 -19.31 17.85
CA ASP A 173 -11.25 -18.06 17.88
C ASP A 173 -11.80 -17.75 16.49
N LYS A 174 -13.13 -17.89 16.35
CA LYS A 174 -13.85 -17.34 15.21
C LYS A 174 -13.79 -15.82 15.31
N ILE A 175 -12.94 -15.20 14.49
CA ILE A 175 -12.86 -13.74 14.38
C ILE A 175 -14.22 -13.24 13.88
N GLN A 176 -14.99 -12.56 14.74
CA GLN A 176 -16.12 -11.77 14.30
C GLN A 176 -15.59 -10.59 13.49
N LEU A 177 -15.98 -10.52 12.21
CA LEU A 177 -15.73 -9.34 11.40
C LEU A 177 -16.59 -8.21 11.95
N LEU A 178 -15.93 -7.17 12.48
CA LEU A 178 -16.63 -5.95 12.85
C LEU A 178 -17.00 -5.22 11.55
N CYS A 179 -18.30 -5.13 11.26
CA CYS A 179 -18.82 -4.36 10.13
C CYS A 179 -19.43 -3.07 10.65
N VAL A 180 -19.12 -1.94 10.02
CA VAL A 180 -19.85 -0.68 10.26
C VAL A 180 -21.29 -0.81 9.72
N PRO A 181 -22.29 -0.12 10.29
CA PRO A 181 -23.70 -0.37 9.98
C PRO A 181 -24.07 -0.30 8.49
N PHE A 182 -23.37 0.53 7.71
CA PHE A 182 -23.59 0.72 6.28
C PHE A 182 -22.86 -0.30 5.37
N GLU A 183 -21.99 -1.14 5.92
CA GLU A 183 -21.33 -2.26 5.21
C GLU A 183 -22.16 -3.55 5.21
N LYS A 184 -23.25 -3.58 5.98
CA LYS A 184 -24.23 -4.67 5.83
C LYS A 184 -24.83 -4.53 4.44
N LYS A 185 -24.49 -5.47 3.54
CA LYS A 185 -25.36 -5.79 2.41
C LYS A 185 -26.69 -6.15 3.05
N ASP A 186 -27.63 -5.22 3.04
CA ASP A 186 -29.01 -5.55 3.34
C ASP A 186 -29.34 -6.74 2.45
N PHE A 187 -29.68 -7.87 3.05
CA PHE A 187 -30.20 -9.03 2.34
C PHE A 187 -31.60 -8.66 1.82
N VAL A 188 -31.70 -7.67 0.95
CA VAL A 188 -32.93 -7.32 0.25
C VAL A 188 -33.10 -8.37 -0.84
N GLY A 189 -33.84 -9.43 -0.53
CA GLY A 189 -34.18 -10.48 -1.50
C GLY A 189 -33.90 -11.93 -1.07
N LEU A 190 -33.74 -12.24 0.22
CA LEU A 190 -34.08 -13.58 0.68
C LEU A 190 -35.61 -13.69 0.67
N ASP A 191 -36.12 -14.16 -0.46
CA ASP A 191 -37.52 -14.50 -0.70
C ASP A 191 -38.06 -15.30 0.51
N THR A 192 -39.03 -14.72 1.22
CA THR A 192 -39.67 -15.36 2.38
C THR A 192 -40.72 -16.39 1.98
N ASP A 193 -40.88 -16.68 0.69
CA ASP A 193 -41.84 -17.69 0.23
C ASP A 193 -41.14 -18.95 -0.25
N SER A 194 -40.83 -19.86 0.68
CA SER A 194 -40.71 -21.29 0.36
C SER A 194 -41.03 -22.18 1.57
N ARG A 195 -42.33 -22.51 1.63
CA ARG A 195 -43.02 -23.70 2.22
C ARG A 195 -43.14 -23.83 3.74
#